data_AF-A0A1H9CVL5-F1
#
_entry.id   AF-A0A1H9CVL5-F1
#
_cell.length_a   1.000
_cell.length_b   1.000
_cell.length_c   1.000
_cell.angle_alpha   90.00
_cell.angle_beta   90.00
_cell.angle_gamma   90.00
#
_symmetry.space_group_name_H-M   'P 1'
#
loop_
_entity.id
_entity.type
_entity.pdbx_description
1 polymer ?
#
loop_
_entity_poly.entity_id
_entity_poly.type
_entity_poly.pdbx_seq_one_letter_code
_entity_poly.pdbx_strand_id
1 'polypeptide(L)'
;MTDIYNAIATNAYHLSNEHDETLMKHRDCFDDAEIAVTSALKLIGNLILEAEQSDCYSNEESRRDLSEVGRVLRSLPRLAQALNFNAREIDFELKRRKGVSQ
;
A
#
# COMPACT_ATOMS: atom_id res chain seq x y z
N MET A 1 14.99 14.31 1.54
CA MET A 1 13.52 14.28 1.36
C MET A 1 13.12 12.82 1.44
N THR A 2 12.44 12.43 2.53
CA THR A 2 12.05 11.04 2.79
C THR A 2 10.75 10.79 2.03
N ASP A 3 10.79 9.99 0.95
CA ASP A 3 9.60 9.55 0.22
C ASP A 3 8.70 8.68 1.13
N ILE A 4 7.40 8.59 0.83
CA ILE A 4 6.41 7.77 1.57
C ILE A 4 6.92 6.34 1.76
N TYR A 5 7.60 5.80 0.75
CA TYR A 5 8.25 4.50 0.87
C TYR A 5 9.26 4.44 2.02
N ASN A 6 10.17 5.41 2.11
CA ASN A 6 11.19 5.46 3.17
C ASN A 6 10.62 5.79 4.55
N ALA A 7 9.44 6.42 4.63
CA ALA A 7 8.77 6.70 5.89
C ALA A 7 8.07 5.47 6.48
N ILE A 8 7.67 4.53 5.62
CA ILE A 8 6.87 3.35 5.98
C ILE A 8 7.72 2.08 6.00
N ALA A 9 8.82 2.04 5.23
CA ALA A 9 9.73 0.90 5.19
C ALA A 9 10.24 0.58 6.60
N THR A 10 9.92 -0.62 7.10
CA THR A 10 10.30 -1.07 8.43
C THR A 10 11.81 -1.27 8.48
N ASN A 11 12.44 -0.79 9.54
CA ASN A 11 13.87 -0.95 9.73
C ASN A 11 14.19 -2.38 10.22
N ALA A 12 15.10 -3.08 9.55
CA ALA A 12 15.52 -4.45 9.89
C ALA A 12 15.98 -4.61 11.36
N TYR A 13 16.49 -3.53 11.97
CA TYR A 13 16.85 -3.52 13.40
C TYR A 13 15.63 -3.68 14.33
N HIS A 14 14.49 -3.08 13.98
CA HIS A 14 13.26 -3.22 14.77
C HIS A 14 12.68 -4.64 14.65
N LEU A 15 12.71 -5.21 13.44
CA LEU A 15 12.21 -6.57 13.19
C LEU A 15 12.96 -7.64 13.99
N SER A 16 14.27 -7.48 14.16
CA SER A 16 15.13 -8.43 14.87
C SER A 16 14.84 -8.54 16.37
N ASN A 17 14.22 -7.52 16.98
CA ASN A 17 13.94 -7.45 18.41
C ASN A 17 12.50 -7.85 18.78
N GLU A 18 11.61 -8.05 17.80
CA GLU A 18 10.22 -8.42 18.05
C GLU A 18 9.99 -9.94 18.13
N HIS A 19 8.89 -10.34 18.78
CA HIS A 19 8.50 -11.76 18.89
C HIS A 19 7.83 -12.26 17.61
N ASP A 20 8.00 -13.55 17.30
CA ASP A 20 7.51 -14.15 16.03
C ASP A 20 6.00 -13.97 15.81
N GLU A 21 5.18 -14.07 16.87
CA GLU A 21 3.73 -13.85 16.78
C GLU A 21 3.37 -12.41 16.38
N THR A 22 4.12 -11.43 16.89
CA THR A 22 3.92 -10.01 16.57
C THR A 22 4.33 -9.73 15.13
N LEU A 23 5.45 -10.32 14.70
CA LEU A 23 5.92 -10.24 13.31
C LEU A 23 4.89 -10.80 12.32
N MET A 24 4.31 -11.98 12.60
CA MET A 24 3.25 -12.54 11.74
C MET A 24 2.03 -11.61 11.63
N LYS A 25 1.58 -11.02 12.75
CA LYS A 25 0.48 -10.05 12.73
C LYS A 25 0.80 -8.80 11.91
N HIS A 26 2.02 -8.29 11.99
CA HIS A 26 2.46 -7.16 11.18
C HIS A 26 2.50 -7.51 9.69
N ARG A 27 3.00 -8.69 9.34
CA ARG A 27 3.01 -9.19 7.96
C ARG A 27 1.61 -9.30 7.38
N ASP A 28 0.67 -9.90 8.10
CA ASP A 28 -0.72 -10.02 7.65
C ASP A 28 -1.39 -8.63 7.51
N CYS A 29 -1.12 -7.71 8.45
CA CYS A 29 -1.62 -6.34 8.35
C CYS A 29 -1.07 -5.60 7.13
N PHE A 30 0.19 -5.82 6.76
CA PHE A 30 0.77 -5.22 5.56
C PHE A 30 0.19 -5.81 4.26
N ASP A 31 -0.03 -7.13 4.20
CA ASP A 31 -0.70 -7.79 3.07
C ASP A 31 -2.14 -7.26 2.90
N ASP A 32 -2.91 -7.21 3.99
CA ASP A 32 -4.29 -6.68 3.99
C ASP A 32 -4.33 -5.22 3.53
N ALA A 33 -3.37 -4.41 3.98
CA ALA A 33 -3.26 -3.01 3.57
C ALA A 33 -2.91 -2.87 2.07
N GLU A 34 -2.04 -3.72 1.53
CA GLU A 34 -1.73 -3.73 0.09
C GLU A 34 -2.97 -4.09 -0.74
N ILE A 35 -3.75 -5.08 -0.30
CA ILE A 35 -5.01 -5.49 -0.93
C ILE A 35 -6.03 -4.35 -0.87
N ALA A 36 -6.15 -3.66 0.26
CA ALA A 36 -7.06 -2.53 0.43
C ALA A 36 -6.69 -1.36 -0.51
N VAL A 37 -5.39 -1.03 -0.62
CA VAL A 37 -4.90 -0.01 -1.56
C VAL A 37 -5.23 -0.40 -3.00
N THR A 38 -4.98 -1.66 -3.37
CA THR A 38 -5.27 -2.16 -4.72
C THR A 38 -6.77 -2.13 -5.04
N SER A 39 -7.60 -2.48 -4.06
CA SER A 39 -9.07 -2.43 -4.18
C SER A 39 -9.58 -0.99 -4.33
N ALA A 40 -8.99 -0.03 -3.59
CA ALA A 40 -9.29 1.38 -3.74
C ALA A 40 -8.92 1.91 -5.13
N LEU A 41 -7.77 1.51 -5.68
CA LEU A 41 -7.37 1.85 -7.05
C LEU A 41 -8.39 1.36 -8.08
N LYS A 42 -8.88 0.13 -7.93
CA LYS A 42 -9.91 -0.44 -8.80
C LYS A 42 -11.24 0.31 -8.68
N LEU A 43 -11.67 0.64 -7.46
CA LEU A 43 -12.89 1.41 -7.22
C LEU A 43 -12.80 2.80 -7.86
N ILE A 44 -11.68 3.50 -7.69
CA ILE A 44 -11.43 4.80 -8.32
C ILE A 44 -11.56 4.70 -9.84
N GLY A 45 -10.98 3.65 -10.45
CA GLY A 45 -11.11 3.41 -11.88
C GLY A 45 -12.56 3.21 -12.33
N ASN A 46 -13.34 2.42 -11.58
CA ASN A 46 -14.76 2.20 -11.87
C ASN A 46 -15.57 3.50 -11.76
N LEU A 47 -15.36 4.29 -10.70
CA LEU A 47 -16.07 5.55 -10.47
C LEU A 47 -15.79 6.58 -11.57
N ILE A 48 -14.55 6.64 -12.07
CA ILE A 48 -14.21 7.51 -13.21
C ILE A 48 -14.98 7.10 -14.46
N LEU A 49 -15.07 5.80 -14.75
CA LEU A 49 -15.82 5.28 -15.90
C LEU A 49 -17.32 5.55 -15.78
N GLU A 50 -17.89 5.42 -14.58
CA GLU A 50 -19.29 5.76 -14.32
C GLU A 50 -19.55 7.27 -14.46
N ALA A 51 -18.62 8.10 -13.97
CA ALA A 51 -18.72 9.55 -14.06
C ALA A 51 -18.61 10.06 -15.51
N GLU A 52 -17.79 9.42 -16.35
CA GLU A 52 -17.70 9.71 -17.79
C GLU A 52 -19.04 9.48 -18.52
N GLN A 53 -19.84 8.51 -18.06
CA GLN A 53 -21.14 8.17 -18.65
C GLN A 53 -22.30 8.99 -18.07
N SER A 54 -22.04 9.88 -17.10
CA SER A 54 -23.08 10.62 -16.40
C SER A 54 -23.39 11.95 -17.11
N ASP A 55 -24.62 12.08 -17.61
CA ASP A 55 -25.14 13.32 -18.21
C ASP A 55 -25.22 14.50 -17.22
N CYS A 56 -25.16 14.21 -15.91
CA CYS A 56 -25.27 15.21 -14.84
C CYS A 56 -23.91 15.64 -14.28
N TYR A 57 -22.80 15.10 -14.79
CA TYR A 57 -21.47 15.37 -14.24
C TYR A 57 -20.85 16.60 -14.92
N SER A 58 -20.71 17.70 -14.16
CA SER A 58 -20.23 18.96 -14.73
C SER A 58 -18.73 18.95 -15.03
N ASN A 59 -18.30 19.81 -15.98
CA ASN A 59 -16.88 19.97 -16.32
C ASN A 59 -16.05 20.44 -15.10
N GLU A 60 -16.61 21.30 -14.24
CA GLU A 60 -15.93 21.76 -13.02
C GLU A 60 -15.77 20.65 -11.97
N GLU A 61 -16.78 19.81 -11.78
CA GLU A 61 -16.72 18.64 -10.87
C GLU A 61 -15.71 17.61 -11.39
N SER A 62 -15.78 17.28 -12.67
CA SER A 62 -14.84 16.36 -13.33
C SER A 62 -13.39 16.80 -13.14
N ARG A 63 -13.09 18.09 -13.38
CA ARG A 63 -11.72 18.61 -13.25
C ARG A 63 -11.21 18.59 -11.81
N ARG A 64 -12.09 18.82 -10.83
CA ARG A 64 -11.75 18.77 -9.40
C ARG A 64 -11.45 17.34 -8.97
N ASP A 65 -12.34 16.41 -9.31
CA ASP A 65 -12.23 15.03 -8.88
C ASP A 65 -11.06 14.33 -9.57
N LEU A 66 -10.82 14.59 -10.87
CA LEU A 66 -9.63 14.10 -11.57
C LEU A 66 -8.32 14.61 -10.92
N SER A 67 -8.30 15.85 -10.40
CA SER A 67 -7.15 16.37 -9.67
C SER A 67 -6.92 15.61 -8.36
N GLU A 68 -7.97 15.35 -7.59
CA GLU A 68 -7.87 14.58 -6.34
C GLU A 68 -7.49 13.12 -6.60
N VAL A 69 -8.07 12.48 -7.62
CA VAL A 69 -7.64 11.15 -8.07
C VAL A 69 -6.17 11.17 -8.45
N GLY A 70 -5.71 12.15 -9.23
CA GLY A 70 -4.31 12.28 -9.62
C GLY A 70 -3.35 12.37 -8.43
N ARG A 71 -3.76 13.09 -7.36
CA ARG A 71 -2.98 13.19 -6.11
C ARG A 71 -2.88 11.85 -5.38
N VAL A 72 -4.00 11.13 -5.30
CA VAL A 72 -4.07 9.80 -4.68
C VAL A 72 -3.25 8.77 -5.47
N LEU A 73 -3.41 8.71 -6.80
CA LEU A 73 -2.66 7.81 -7.68
C LEU A 73 -1.16 8.05 -7.67
N ARG A 74 -0.71 9.26 -7.37
CA ARG A 74 0.73 9.57 -7.26
C ARG A 74 1.37 8.93 -6.02
N SER A 75 0.58 8.64 -4.99
CA SER A 75 1.06 8.18 -3.68
C SER A 75 0.77 6.70 -3.41
N LEU A 76 -0.39 6.21 -3.85
CA LEU A 76 -0.84 4.83 -3.57
C LEU A 76 0.10 3.73 -4.07
N PRO A 77 0.70 3.79 -5.28
CA PRO A 77 1.61 2.75 -5.73
C PRO A 77 2.88 2.65 -4.87
N ARG A 78 3.41 3.79 -4.40
CA ARG A 78 4.57 3.83 -3.51
C ARG A 78 4.24 3.30 -2.12
N LEU A 79 3.03 3.56 -1.64
CA LEU A 79 2.50 2.99 -0.41
C LEU A 79 2.39 1.46 -0.53
N ALA A 80 1.77 0.94 -1.59
CA ALA A 80 1.66 -0.50 -1.83
C ALA A 80 3.04 -1.18 -1.89
N GLN A 81 4.02 -0.56 -2.57
CA GLN A 81 5.39 -1.07 -2.62
C GLN A 81 6.06 -1.13 -1.23
N ALA A 82 5.81 -0.14 -0.37
CA ALA A 82 6.35 -0.12 0.99
C ALA A 82 5.75 -1.24 1.86
N LEU A 83 4.44 -1.43 1.76
CA LEU A 83 3.72 -2.50 2.46
C LEU A 83 4.23 -3.88 2.04
N ASN A 84 4.35 -4.11 0.72
CA ASN A 84 4.87 -5.37 0.18
C ASN A 84 6.33 -5.62 0.60
N PHE A 85 7.16 -4.57 0.58
CA PHE A 85 8.54 -4.67 1.06
C PHE A 85 8.59 -5.08 2.54
N ASN A 86 7.78 -4.47 3.39
CA ASN A 86 7.73 -4.79 4.82
C ASN A 86 7.30 -6.23 5.08
N ALA A 87 6.29 -6.72 4.37
CA ALA A 87 5.84 -8.12 4.47
C ALA A 87 6.97 -9.10 4.11
N ARG A 88 7.72 -8.81 3.03
CA ARG A 88 8.87 -9.63 2.60
C ARG A 88 10.03 -9.63 3.59
N GLU A 89 10.34 -8.47 4.17
CA GLU A 89 11.39 -8.37 5.19
C GLU A 89 11.03 -9.17 6.45
N ILE A 90 9.75 -9.17 6.85
CA ILE A 90 9.26 -10.00 7.96
C ILE A 90 9.37 -11.49 7.60
N ASP A 91 8.93 -11.90 6.41
CA ASP A 91 9.04 -13.29 5.95
C ASP A 91 10.50 -13.75 5.93
N PHE A 92 11.42 -12.89 5.50
CA PHE A 92 12.86 -13.15 5.52
C PHE A 92 13.38 -13.33 6.96
N GLU A 93 13.01 -12.43 7.88
CA GLU A 93 13.40 -12.49 9.29
C GLU A 93 12.92 -13.78 9.96
N LEU A 94 11.66 -14.15 9.75
CA LEU A 94 11.08 -15.39 10.28
C LEU A 94 11.78 -16.64 9.72
N LYS A 95 12.10 -16.66 8.42
CA LYS A 95 12.87 -17.76 7.80
C LYS A 95 14.28 -17.85 8.36
N ARG A 96 14.96 -16.71 8.54
CA ARG A 96 16.28 -16.60 9.16
C ARG A 96 16.29 -17.20 10.57
N ARG A 97 15.31 -16.83 11.41
CA ARG A 97 15.15 -17.36 12.78
C ARG A 97 14.92 -18.87 12.82
N LYS A 98 14.16 -19.39 11.85
CA LYS A 98 13.90 -20.83 11.70
C LYS A 98 15.10 -21.61 11.11
N GLY A 99 16.21 -20.95 10.80
CA GLY A 99 17.39 -21.58 10.19
C GLY A 99 17.19 -21.99 8.73
N VAL A 100 16.10 -21.55 8.09
CA VAL A 100 15.80 -21.82 6.68
C VAL A 100 16.32 -20.66 5.88
N SER A 101 17.63 -20.61 5.67
CA SER A 101 18.27 -19.63 4.76
C SER A 101 18.59 -20.35 3.45
N GLN A 102 17.94 -19.97 2.35
CA GLN A 102 18.37 -20.30 0.99
C GLN A 102 19.10 -19.09 0.41
#